data_AF-A0A2G6DBZ8-F1
#
_entry.id   AF-A0A2G6DBZ8-F1
#
_cell.length_a   1.000
_cell.length_b   1.000
_cell.length_c   1.000
_cell.angle_alpha   90.00
_cell.angle_beta   90.00
_cell.angle_gamma   90.00
#
_symmetry.space_group_name_H-M   'P 1'
#
loop_
_entity.id
_entity.type
_entity.pdbx_description
1 polymer ?
#
loop_
_entity_poly.entity_id
_entity_poly.type
_entity_poly.pdbx_seq_one_letter_code
_entity_poly.pdbx_strand_id
1 'polypeptide(L)'
;MVQIAKSADVGLCLIENVSLSDYYCLPNKLFEYAFANIPILASNFPDISNAVARYNLGITSDLDVQSVYESIKKMEDLKELPKINTNLLHELSWETQEKKLIELYKYVSSKIKKGEK
;
A
#
# COMPACT_ATOMS: atom_id res chain seq x y z
N MET A 1 16.40 0.39 9.48
CA MET A 1 14.98 -0.02 9.39
C MET A 1 14.75 -1.03 8.25
N VAL A 2 15.23 -0.76 7.03
CA VAL A 2 15.09 -1.67 5.86
C VAL A 2 15.72 -3.06 6.05
N GLN A 3 16.85 -3.18 6.75
CA GLN A 3 17.50 -4.49 6.94
C GLN A 3 16.73 -5.46 7.85
N ILE A 4 16.02 -4.95 8.87
CA ILE A 4 15.23 -5.80 9.78
C ILE A 4 13.91 -6.21 9.12
N ALA A 5 13.29 -5.31 8.35
CA ALA A 5 12.09 -5.66 7.59
C ALA A 5 12.36 -6.79 6.59
N LYS A 6 13.52 -6.79 5.92
CA LYS A 6 13.89 -7.82 4.94
C LYS A 6 14.09 -9.23 5.50
N SER A 7 14.24 -9.41 6.82
CA SER A 7 14.33 -10.73 7.43
C SER A 7 12.95 -11.31 7.80
N ALA A 8 11.86 -10.58 7.57
CA ALA A 8 10.50 -11.04 7.83
C ALA A 8 9.90 -11.72 6.59
N ASP A 9 9.15 -12.80 6.80
CA ASP A 9 8.43 -13.50 5.72
C ASP A 9 7.15 -12.77 5.30
N VAL A 10 6.49 -12.07 6.24
CA VAL A 10 5.24 -11.34 6.02
C VAL A 10 5.25 -9.99 6.77
N GLY A 11 4.79 -8.94 6.11
CA GLY A 11 4.56 -7.61 6.69
C GLY A 11 3.12 -7.44 7.15
N LEU A 12 2.91 -7.00 8.39
CA LEU A 12 1.57 -6.68 8.91
C LEU A 12 1.28 -5.19 8.71
N CYS A 13 0.22 -4.88 7.98
CA CYS A 13 -0.28 -3.54 7.72
C CYS A 13 -1.75 -3.44 8.17
N LEU A 14 -1.96 -3.61 9.47
CA LEU A 14 -3.28 -3.58 10.10
C LEU A 14 -3.55 -2.19 10.68
N ILE A 15 -4.42 -1.44 10.02
CA ILE A 15 -4.93 -0.12 10.43
C ILE A 15 -6.29 -0.28 11.08
N GLU A 16 -6.51 0.39 12.22
CA GLU A 16 -7.80 0.42 12.91
C GLU A 16 -8.77 1.43 12.27
N ASN A 17 -10.06 1.10 12.22
CA ASN A 17 -11.09 1.99 11.69
C ASN A 17 -11.55 3.03 12.73
N VAL A 18 -10.68 4.00 13.04
CA VAL A 18 -10.97 5.06 14.03
C VAL A 18 -11.59 6.28 13.35
N SER A 19 -11.25 6.54 12.08
CA SER A 19 -11.74 7.67 11.31
C SER A 19 -11.93 7.36 9.82
N LEU A 20 -12.61 8.26 9.10
CA LEU A 20 -12.68 8.19 7.64
C LEU A 20 -11.30 8.28 6.98
N SER A 21 -10.35 8.98 7.62
CA SER A 21 -8.98 9.04 7.13
C SER A 21 -8.34 7.65 7.17
N ASP A 22 -8.59 6.88 8.23
CA ASP A 22 -8.06 5.52 8.36
C ASP A 22 -8.74 4.56 7.38
N TYR A 23 -10.05 4.70 7.21
CA TYR A 23 -10.85 3.84 6.34
C TYR A 23 -10.51 4.00 4.84
N TYR A 24 -10.12 5.21 4.40
CA TYR A 24 -9.75 5.49 3.01
C TYR A 24 -8.24 5.75 2.84
N CYS A 25 -7.40 5.28 3.78
CA CYS A 25 -5.95 5.52 3.67
C CYS A 25 -5.26 4.56 2.71
N LEU A 26 -4.11 5.02 2.21
CA LEU A 26 -3.03 4.16 1.73
C LEU A 26 -1.79 4.42 2.61
N PRO A 27 -1.55 3.58 3.63
CA PRO A 27 -0.51 3.85 4.60
C PRO A 27 0.88 3.66 3.99
N ASN A 28 1.83 4.51 4.37
CA ASN A 28 3.22 4.41 3.88
C ASN A 28 3.83 3.02 4.13
N LYS A 29 3.44 2.37 5.24
CA LYS A 29 3.90 1.03 5.59
C LYS A 29 3.58 -0.02 4.53
N LEU A 30 2.43 0.10 3.85
CA LEU A 30 2.06 -0.75 2.73
C LEU A 30 3.12 -0.67 1.62
N PHE A 31 3.52 0.55 1.26
CA PHE A 31 4.53 0.77 0.22
C PHE A 31 5.92 0.34 0.68
N GLU A 32 6.29 0.58 1.94
CA GLU A 32 7.58 0.12 2.49
C GLU A 32 7.75 -1.39 2.35
N TYR A 33 6.73 -2.18 2.70
CA TYR A 33 6.77 -3.64 2.54
C TYR A 33 6.78 -4.05 1.07
N ALA A 34 5.94 -3.41 0.24
CA ALA A 34 5.88 -3.69 -1.19
C ALA A 34 7.24 -3.49 -1.88
N PHE A 35 7.89 -2.34 -1.64
CA PHE A 35 9.23 -2.03 -2.19
C PHE A 35 10.35 -2.87 -1.54
N ALA A 36 10.14 -3.40 -0.35
CA ALA A 36 11.04 -4.37 0.27
C ALA A 36 10.85 -5.81 -0.24
N ASN A 37 9.88 -6.05 -1.15
CA ASN A 37 9.47 -7.36 -1.65
C ASN A 37 9.02 -8.31 -0.52
N ILE A 38 8.27 -7.76 0.45
CA ILE A 38 7.71 -8.49 1.58
C ILE A 38 6.19 -8.63 1.35
N PRO A 39 5.66 -9.86 1.23
CA PRO A 39 4.22 -10.15 1.17
C PRO A 39 3.48 -9.53 2.36
N ILE A 40 2.27 -9.00 2.12
CA ILE A 40 1.57 -8.17 3.10
C ILE A 40 0.26 -8.83 3.54
N LEU A 41 0.01 -8.85 4.85
CA LEU A 41 -1.34 -8.99 5.41
C LEU A 41 -1.84 -7.60 5.81
N ALA A 42 -2.87 -7.09 5.12
CA ALA A 42 -3.37 -5.74 5.32
C ALA A 42 -4.84 -5.67 5.75
N SER A 43 -5.28 -4.55 6.33
CA SER A 43 -6.70 -4.33 6.64
C SER A 43 -7.55 -4.37 5.37
N ASN A 44 -8.72 -5.00 5.46
CA ASN A 44 -9.70 -5.05 4.37
C ASN A 44 -10.48 -3.73 4.22
N PHE A 45 -9.78 -2.66 3.85
CA PHE A 45 -10.37 -1.34 3.58
C PHE A 45 -10.32 -1.01 2.10
N PRO A 46 -11.25 -0.19 1.56
CA PRO A 46 -11.43 -0.03 0.11
C PRO A 46 -10.15 0.24 -0.67
N ASP A 47 -9.38 1.27 -0.28
CA ASP A 47 -8.17 1.67 -1.00
C ASP A 47 -7.02 0.68 -0.78
N ILE A 48 -6.87 0.17 0.44
CA ILE A 48 -5.86 -0.85 0.78
C ILE A 48 -6.11 -2.14 0.00
N SER A 49 -7.33 -2.69 0.05
CA SER A 49 -7.71 -3.91 -0.66
C SER A 49 -7.54 -3.78 -2.17
N ASN A 50 -7.90 -2.61 -2.73
CA ASN A 50 -7.69 -2.33 -4.15
C ASN A 50 -6.19 -2.33 -4.52
N ALA A 51 -5.34 -1.69 -3.72
CA ALA A 51 -3.90 -1.70 -3.96
C ALA A 51 -3.29 -3.11 -3.82
N VAL A 52 -3.66 -3.85 -2.77
CA VAL A 52 -3.19 -5.22 -2.53
C VAL A 52 -3.53 -6.12 -3.72
N ALA A 53 -4.77 -6.07 -4.20
CA ALA A 53 -5.21 -6.85 -5.35
C ALA A 53 -4.53 -6.41 -6.65
N ARG A 54 -4.49 -5.10 -6.92
CA ARG A 54 -3.94 -4.55 -8.17
C ARG A 54 -2.46 -4.88 -8.36
N TYR A 55 -1.67 -4.82 -7.29
CA TYR A 55 -0.23 -5.03 -7.36
C TYR A 55 0.23 -6.39 -6.85
N ASN A 56 -0.72 -7.30 -6.55
CA ASN A 56 -0.45 -8.63 -6.01
C ASN A 56 0.48 -8.60 -4.78
N LEU A 57 0.16 -7.73 -3.81
CA LEU A 57 1.04 -7.47 -2.66
C LEU A 57 0.89 -8.50 -1.54
N GLY A 58 -0.18 -9.29 -1.53
CA GLY A 58 -0.49 -10.19 -0.44
C GLY A 58 -1.99 -10.44 -0.30
N ILE A 59 -2.49 -10.50 0.93
CA ILE A 59 -3.90 -10.72 1.25
C ILE A 59 -4.42 -9.67 2.23
N THR A 60 -5.74 -9.54 2.29
CA THR A 60 -6.42 -8.67 3.26
C THR A 60 -7.23 -9.47 4.28
N SER A 61 -7.42 -8.89 5.46
CA SER A 61 -8.21 -9.46 6.55
C SER A 61 -9.08 -8.40 7.21
N ASP A 62 -10.22 -8.84 7.73
CA ASP A 62 -10.94 -8.08 8.74
C ASP A 62 -10.13 -8.06 10.05
N LEU A 63 -10.43 -7.10 10.94
CA LEU A 63 -9.59 -6.78 12.10
C LEU A 63 -9.91 -7.58 13.36
N ASP A 64 -10.93 -8.43 13.35
CA ASP A 64 -11.19 -9.31 14.47
C ASP A 64 -10.12 -10.40 14.59
N VAL A 65 -9.91 -10.88 15.81
CA VAL A 65 -8.84 -11.83 16.14
C VAL A 65 -8.93 -13.11 15.30
N GLN A 66 -10.14 -13.59 15.02
CA GLN A 66 -10.34 -14.84 14.29
C GLN A 66 -9.93 -14.67 12.83
N SER A 67 -10.39 -13.61 12.17
CA SER A 67 -10.03 -13.29 10.79
C SER A 67 -8.52 -13.12 10.59
N VAL A 68 -7.87 -12.40 11.51
CA VAL A 68 -6.41 -12.21 11.47
C VAL A 68 -5.68 -13.55 11.66
N TYR A 69 -6.11 -14.36 12.63
CA TYR A 69 -5.55 -15.69 12.87
C TYR A 69 -5.65 -16.59 11.63
N GLU A 70 -6.84 -16.68 11.03
CA GLU A 70 -7.07 -17.48 9.82
C GLU A 70 -6.24 -16.99 8.64
N SER A 71 -6.09 -15.67 8.50
CA SER A 71 -5.28 -15.07 7.44
C SER A 71 -3.79 -15.37 7.61
N ILE A 72 -3.26 -15.28 8.83
CA ILE A 72 -1.87 -15.67 9.13
C ILE A 72 -1.67 -17.15 8.84
N LYS A 73 -2.57 -18.02 9.32
CA LYS A 73 -2.50 -19.47 9.07
C LYS A 73 -2.52 -19.81 7.58
N LYS A 74 -3.41 -19.16 6.84
CA LYS A 74 -3.46 -19.29 5.39
C LYS A 74 -2.14 -18.93 4.73
N MET A 75 -1.46 -17.87 5.18
CA MET A 75 -0.15 -17.49 4.65
C MET A 75 0.97 -18.46 5.05
N GLU A 76 0.95 -18.99 6.28
CA GLU A 76 1.90 -20.04 6.72
C GLU A 76 1.74 -21.33 5.89
N ASP A 77 0.51 -21.69 5.53
CA ASP A 77 0.21 -22.90 4.76
C ASP A 77 0.51 -22.76 3.25
N LEU A 78 0.81 -21.56 2.76
CA LEU A 78 1.21 -21.36 1.38
C LEU A 78 2.59 -21.97 1.13
N LYS A 79 2.67 -22.84 0.11
CA LYS A 79 3.95 -23.40 -0.35
C LYS A 79 4.95 -22.31 -0.77
N GLU A 80 4.44 -21.24 -1.38
CA GLU A 80 5.19 -20.04 -1.73
C GLU A 80 4.33 -18.82 -1.46
N LEU A 81 4.88 -17.82 -0.78
CA LEU A 81 4.23 -16.53 -0.59
C LEU A 81 4.18 -15.73 -1.91
N PRO A 82 3.24 -14.78 -2.07
CA PRO A 82 3.15 -13.94 -3.25
C PRO A 82 4.48 -13.23 -3.56
N LYS A 83 5.02 -13.46 -4.76
CA LYS A 83 6.20 -12.72 -5.23
C LYS A 83 5.75 -11.38 -5.78
N ILE A 84 6.21 -10.30 -5.16
CA ILE A 84 5.83 -8.95 -5.56
C ILE A 84 6.66 -8.56 -6.79
N ASN A 85 5.97 -8.22 -7.87
CA ASN A 85 6.64 -7.72 -9.07
C ASN A 85 6.98 -6.23 -8.89
N THR A 86 8.19 -5.95 -8.43
CA THR A 86 8.67 -4.59 -8.18
C THR A 86 8.63 -3.69 -9.42
N ASN A 87 8.64 -4.24 -10.63
CA ASN A 87 8.50 -3.45 -11.86
C ASN A 87 7.10 -2.81 -11.97
N LEU A 88 6.07 -3.47 -11.45
CA LEU A 88 4.71 -2.91 -11.40
C LEU A 88 4.58 -1.81 -10.35
N LEU A 89 5.47 -1.79 -9.34
CA LEU A 89 5.48 -0.77 -8.30
C LEU A 89 6.17 0.52 -8.73
N HIS A 90 6.86 0.54 -9.88
CA HIS A 90 7.53 1.74 -10.36
C HIS A 90 6.55 2.91 -10.48
N GLU A 91 5.28 2.65 -10.85
CA GLU A 91 4.27 3.72 -10.90
C GLU A 91 3.97 4.33 -9.53
N LEU A 92 4.20 3.60 -8.44
CA LEU A 92 3.99 4.04 -7.06
C LEU A 92 5.23 4.73 -6.45
N SER A 93 6.37 4.72 -7.14
CA SER A 93 7.60 5.36 -6.67
C SER A 93 7.46 6.88 -6.58
N TRP A 94 8.23 7.50 -5.67
CA TRP A 94 8.22 8.95 -5.53
C TRP A 94 8.69 9.63 -6.83
N GLU A 95 9.70 9.08 -7.49
CA GLU A 95 10.26 9.56 -8.76
C GLU A 95 9.21 9.60 -9.88
N THR A 96 8.19 8.74 -9.81
CA THR A 96 7.07 8.76 -10.76
C THR A 96 5.94 9.67 -10.30
N GLN A 97 5.60 9.66 -9.00
CA GLN A 97 4.50 10.46 -8.46
C GLN A 97 4.82 11.96 -8.43
N GLU A 98 6.07 12.35 -8.18
CA GLU A 98 6.49 13.75 -8.15
C GLU A 98 6.23 14.47 -9.48
N LYS A 99 6.38 13.75 -10.61
CA LYS A 99 6.16 14.31 -11.95
C LYS A 99 4.71 14.73 -12.13
N LYS A 100 3.77 13.88 -11.69
CA LYS A 100 2.33 14.18 -11.71
C LYS A 100 2.01 15.39 -10.83
N LEU A 101 2.64 15.48 -9.66
CA LEU A 101 2.44 16.59 -8.72
C LEU A 101 2.97 17.91 -9.30
N ILE A 102 4.16 17.90 -9.91
CA ILE A 102 4.76 19.08 -10.57
C ILE A 102 3.88 19.55 -11.74
N GLU A 103 3.38 18.62 -12.56
CA GLU A 103 2.46 18.95 -13.66
C GLU A 103 1.15 19.58 -13.15
N LEU A 104 0.56 19.02 -12.09
CA LEU A 104 -0.62 19.57 -11.45
C LEU A 104 -0.37 20.99 -10.93
N TYR A 105 0.76 21.23 -10.26
CA TYR A 105 1.10 22.55 -9.72
C TYR A 105 1.33 23.58 -10.83
N LYS A 106 1.97 23.20 -11.93
CA LYS A 106 2.10 24.06 -13.12
C LYS A 106 0.73 24.40 -13.72
N TYR A 107 -0.15 23.40 -13.83
CA TYR A 107 -1.51 23.58 -14.33
C TYR A 107 -2.31 24.56 -13.46
N VAL A 108 -2.40 24.31 -12.15
CA VAL A 108 -3.13 25.17 -11.20
C VAL A 108 -2.56 26.59 -11.19
N SER A 109 -1.23 26.73 -11.17
CA SER A 109 -0.56 28.04 -11.23
C SER A 109 -0.87 28.81 -12.52
N SER A 110 -0.98 28.12 -13.66
CA SER A 110 -1.35 28.75 -14.94
C SER A 110 -2.81 29.25 -14.97
N LYS A 111 -3.71 28.59 -14.22
CA LYS A 111 -5.12 28.97 -14.12
C LYS A 111 -5.32 30.15 -13.18
N ILE A 112 -4.61 30.20 -12.04
CA ILE A 112 -4.63 31.33 -11.12
C ILE A 112 -4.22 32.61 -11.86
N LYS A 113 -3.09 32.58 -12.60
CA LYS A 113 -2.63 33.72 -13.41
C LYS A 113 -3.59 34.18 -14.51
N LYS A 114 -4.53 33.33 -14.93
CA LYS A 114 -5.56 33.67 -15.94
C LYS A 114 -6.86 34.20 -15.32
N GLY A 115 -7.11 33.95 -14.04
CA GLY A 115 -8.29 34.44 -13.31
C GLY A 115 -8.11 35.83 -12.66
N GLU A 116 -6.90 36.37 -12.66
CA GLU A 116 -6.58 37.75 -12.21
C GLU A 116 -6.61 38.79 -13.36
N LYS A 117 -7.10 38.42 -14.55
CA LYS A 117 -7.42 39.33 -15.66
C LYS A 117 -8.91 39.29 -15.94
#